data_AF-A0A7V9FL86-F1
#
_entry.id   AF-A0A7V9FL86-F1
#
_cell.length_a   1.000
_cell.length_b   1.000
_cell.length_c   1.000
_cell.angle_alpha   90.00
_cell.angle_beta   90.00
_cell.angle_gamma   90.00
#
_symmetry.space_group_name_H-M   'P 1'
#
loop_
_entity.id
_entity.type
_entity.pdbx_description
1 polymer ?
#
loop_
_entity_poly.entity_id
_entity_poly.type
_entity_poly.pdbx_seq_one_letter_code
_entity_poly.pdbx_strand_id
1 'polypeptide(L)'
;MHINLPVRGNRKLRRLMERVNEDRQLKGWWHVSNVNAVVRLEINDHSWVHIQIVANIALKILRQLFKHGVETSVVTDYGFERDDAELVVTLSALLHCIGMSVHRHGHEDFSLFLAEPKLRELLDGIYEEPDLTVVISEVLQAITSHRSDGQPLSLEAGILRVADALDMAEGRSRIPFERGRVSMHSLSAAAIDEVTIKDGESRPVMIEIVMNNSSGLFQVDGLLKAKLRGSGLEPYVEVIAHIDTEAEKRLVPIYRLEY
;
A
#
# COMPACT_ATOMS: atom_id res chain seq x y z
N MET A 1 10.41 -7.15 -14.97
CA MET A 1 9.71 -6.95 -13.68
C MET A 1 10.77 -7.02 -12.60
N HIS A 2 11.06 -5.88 -11.97
CA HIS A 2 12.09 -5.76 -10.93
C HIS A 2 11.62 -4.74 -9.89
N ILE A 3 11.66 -5.12 -8.62
CA ILE A 3 11.26 -4.28 -7.49
C ILE A 3 12.51 -3.65 -6.88
N ASN A 4 12.54 -2.33 -6.82
CA ASN A 4 13.57 -1.51 -6.21
C ASN A 4 13.03 -0.86 -4.94
N LEU A 5 13.44 -1.37 -3.76
CA LEU A 5 13.14 -0.74 -2.48
C LEU A 5 14.44 -0.26 -1.81
N PRO A 6 14.42 0.88 -1.11
CA PRO A 6 15.59 1.37 -0.38
C PRO A 6 15.83 0.51 0.87
N VAL A 7 16.72 -0.49 0.77
CA VAL A 7 16.99 -1.43 1.88
C VAL A 7 17.80 -0.84 3.04
N ARG A 8 18.48 0.31 2.83
CA ARG A 8 19.34 0.99 3.83
C ARG A 8 20.30 0.00 4.52
N GLY A 9 20.34 0.00 5.85
CA GLY A 9 21.19 -0.88 6.68
C GLY A 9 20.56 -2.24 6.99
N ASN A 10 19.29 -2.47 6.64
CA ASN A 10 18.56 -3.68 7.00
C ASN A 10 19.02 -4.86 6.14
N ARG A 11 19.82 -5.75 6.74
CA ARG A 11 20.40 -6.92 6.07
C ARG A 11 19.34 -7.98 5.72
N LYS A 12 18.33 -8.16 6.58
CA LYS A 12 17.21 -9.08 6.36
C LYS A 12 16.40 -8.64 5.14
N LEU A 13 16.06 -7.35 5.05
CA LEU A 13 15.35 -6.77 3.91
C LEU A 13 16.15 -6.86 2.61
N ARG A 14 17.47 -6.63 2.65
CA ARG A 14 18.34 -6.82 1.48
C ARG A 14 18.26 -8.23 0.92
N ARG A 15 18.42 -9.24 1.78
CA ARG A 15 18.34 -10.66 1.39
C ARG A 15 16.95 -11.03 0.88
N LEU A 16 15.88 -10.50 1.50
CA LEU A 16 14.52 -10.68 1.01
C LEU A 16 14.38 -10.10 -0.42
N MET A 17 14.84 -8.87 -0.65
CA MET A 17 14.68 -8.22 -1.95
C MET A 17 15.46 -8.90 -3.07
N GLU A 18 16.63 -9.48 -2.78
CA GLU A 18 17.36 -10.34 -3.73
C GLU A 18 16.50 -11.54 -4.15
N ARG A 19 15.95 -12.28 -3.18
CA ARG A 19 15.07 -13.43 -3.43
C ARG A 19 13.81 -13.06 -4.22
N VAL A 20 13.13 -11.99 -3.82
CA VAL A 20 11.92 -11.49 -4.50
C VAL A 20 12.21 -11.14 -5.96
N ASN A 21 13.36 -10.50 -6.22
CA ASN A 21 13.75 -10.13 -7.57
C ASN A 21 14.23 -11.30 -8.42
N GLU A 22 14.62 -12.42 -7.83
CA GLU A 22 14.98 -13.64 -8.55
C GLU A 22 13.77 -14.58 -8.75
N ASP A 23 12.74 -14.48 -7.90
CA ASP A 23 11.57 -15.35 -7.91
C ASP A 23 10.72 -15.18 -9.20
N ARG A 24 10.64 -16.26 -9.99
CA ARG A 24 9.88 -16.30 -11.25
C ARG A 24 8.38 -16.52 -11.02
N GLN A 25 7.99 -17.17 -9.93
CA GLN A 25 6.60 -17.45 -9.61
C GLN A 25 5.87 -16.17 -9.19
N LEU A 26 6.47 -15.34 -8.32
CA LEU A 26 5.93 -14.04 -7.94
C LEU A 26 5.67 -13.16 -9.17
N LYS A 27 6.66 -13.07 -10.07
CA LYS A 27 6.52 -12.33 -11.34
C LYS A 27 5.40 -12.88 -12.20
N GLY A 28 5.23 -14.20 -12.22
CA GLY A 28 4.11 -14.86 -12.87
C GLY A 28 2.76 -14.43 -12.29
N TRP A 29 2.61 -14.44 -10.97
CA TRP A 29 1.38 -13.98 -10.32
C TRP A 29 1.09 -12.51 -10.60
N TRP A 30 2.06 -11.61 -10.44
CA TRP A 30 1.84 -10.19 -10.76
C TRP A 30 1.47 -9.96 -12.22
N HIS A 31 2.02 -10.74 -13.15
CA HIS A 31 1.63 -10.68 -14.55
C HIS A 31 0.17 -11.10 -14.75
N VAL A 32 -0.22 -12.27 -14.22
CA VAL A 32 -1.58 -12.80 -14.37
C VAL A 32 -2.60 -11.91 -13.66
N SER A 33 -2.28 -11.39 -12.46
CA SER A 33 -3.08 -10.38 -11.76
C SER A 33 -3.37 -9.18 -12.65
N ASN A 34 -2.36 -8.68 -13.36
CA ASN A 34 -2.56 -7.54 -14.24
C ASN A 34 -3.35 -7.86 -15.51
N VAL A 35 -3.15 -9.04 -16.11
CA VAL A 35 -3.96 -9.50 -17.23
C VAL A 35 -5.43 -9.58 -16.81
N ASN A 36 -5.71 -10.12 -15.63
CA ASN A 36 -7.07 -10.15 -15.07
C ASN A 36 -7.63 -8.75 -14.88
N ALA A 37 -6.85 -7.85 -14.27
CA ALA A 37 -7.26 -6.47 -14.00
C ALA A 37 -7.50 -5.65 -15.28
N VAL A 38 -6.49 -5.52 -16.13
CA VAL A 38 -6.50 -4.55 -17.25
C VAL A 38 -7.10 -5.12 -18.53
N VAL A 39 -6.87 -6.41 -18.82
CA VAL A 39 -7.32 -7.02 -20.09
C VAL A 39 -8.73 -7.60 -19.94
N ARG A 40 -9.01 -8.33 -18.85
CA ARG A 40 -10.29 -9.03 -18.68
C ARG A 40 -11.36 -8.18 -18.01
N LEU A 41 -10.98 -7.44 -16.98
CA LEU A 41 -11.91 -6.62 -16.17
C LEU A 41 -11.89 -5.14 -16.54
N GLU A 42 -10.88 -4.70 -17.31
CA GLU A 42 -10.71 -3.33 -17.78
C GLU A 42 -10.73 -2.29 -16.63
N ILE A 43 -10.04 -2.63 -15.54
CA ILE A 43 -9.84 -1.77 -14.35
C ILE A 43 -8.37 -1.34 -14.24
N ASN A 44 -8.06 -0.56 -13.19
CA ASN A 44 -6.70 -0.12 -12.87
C ASN A 44 -5.73 -1.29 -12.72
N ASP A 45 -4.46 -1.01 -13.06
CA ASP A 45 -3.34 -1.96 -13.01
C ASP A 45 -3.15 -2.56 -11.61
N HIS A 46 -2.92 -3.88 -11.59
CA HIS A 46 -2.52 -4.67 -10.41
C HIS A 46 -1.24 -5.45 -10.74
N SER A 47 -0.30 -4.82 -11.45
CA SER A 47 0.99 -5.41 -11.84
C SER A 47 2.08 -5.19 -10.79
N TRP A 48 3.29 -5.63 -11.11
CA TRP A 48 4.49 -5.31 -10.32
C TRP A 48 4.71 -3.79 -10.13
N VAL A 49 4.15 -2.92 -10.99
CA VAL A 49 4.22 -1.46 -10.83
C VAL A 49 3.37 -1.00 -9.65
N HIS A 50 2.12 -1.47 -9.55
CA HIS A 50 1.27 -1.28 -8.36
C HIS A 50 2.00 -1.72 -7.09
N ILE A 51 2.48 -2.97 -7.10
CA ILE A 51 3.15 -3.59 -5.96
C ILE A 51 4.39 -2.79 -5.52
N GLN A 52 5.18 -2.32 -6.47
CA GLN A 52 6.34 -1.46 -6.23
C GLN A 52 5.97 -0.16 -5.51
N ILE A 53 4.88 0.49 -5.94
CA ILE A 53 4.42 1.77 -5.38
C ILE A 53 3.92 1.55 -3.96
N VAL A 54 3.02 0.58 -3.75
CA VAL A 54 2.48 0.25 -2.43
C VAL A 54 3.61 -0.11 -1.45
N ALA A 55 4.58 -0.93 -1.87
CA ALA A 55 5.71 -1.29 -1.01
C ALA A 55 6.60 -0.08 -0.66
N ASN A 56 6.85 0.84 -1.60
CA ASN A 56 7.58 2.08 -1.32
C ASN A 56 6.84 2.98 -0.32
N ILE A 57 5.53 3.16 -0.53
CA ILE A 57 4.68 3.99 0.31
C ILE A 57 4.63 3.40 1.73
N ALA A 58 4.38 2.09 1.86
CA ALA A 58 4.32 1.39 3.14
C ALA A 58 5.64 1.55 3.93
N LEU A 59 6.79 1.31 3.29
CA LEU A 59 8.10 1.53 3.92
C LEU A 59 8.32 2.99 4.30
N LYS A 60 7.86 3.94 3.48
CA LYS A 60 8.02 5.37 3.75
C LYS A 60 7.18 5.80 4.96
N ILE A 61 5.93 5.36 5.06
CA ILE A 61 5.06 5.60 6.22
C ILE A 61 5.69 4.99 7.48
N LEU A 62 6.08 3.70 7.43
CA LEU A 62 6.70 3.01 8.56
C LEU A 62 7.94 3.75 9.08
N ARG A 63 8.85 4.14 8.18
CA ARG A 63 10.08 4.85 8.55
C ARG A 63 9.81 6.26 9.06
N GLN A 64 8.75 6.90 8.58
CA GLN A 64 8.31 8.18 9.08
C GLN A 64 7.78 8.05 10.53
N LEU A 65 7.00 7.02 10.83
CA LEU A 65 6.57 6.69 12.19
C LEU A 65 7.77 6.43 13.12
N PHE A 66 8.74 5.63 12.68
CA PHE A 66 9.96 5.36 13.44
C PHE A 66 10.81 6.59 13.72
N LYS A 67 10.88 7.54 12.78
CA LYS A 67 11.57 8.82 12.95
C LYS A 67 10.98 9.61 14.11
N HIS A 68 9.67 9.49 14.34
CA HIS A 68 8.92 10.18 15.40
C HIS A 68 8.73 9.32 16.66
N GLY A 69 9.46 8.20 16.78
CA GLY A 69 9.45 7.37 17.99
C GLY A 69 8.21 6.51 18.18
N VAL A 70 7.36 6.37 17.16
CA VAL A 70 6.22 5.45 17.21
C VAL A 70 6.74 4.01 17.09
N GLU A 71 6.38 3.17 18.05
CA GLU A 71 6.65 1.72 18.01
C GLU A 71 5.50 1.00 17.31
N THR A 72 5.82 -0.03 16.52
CA THR A 72 4.82 -0.83 15.81
C THR A 72 4.42 -2.06 16.60
N SER A 73 3.34 -2.72 16.18
CA SER A 73 2.77 -3.85 16.92
C SER A 73 3.78 -4.99 17.06
N VAL A 74 4.57 -5.30 16.02
CA VAL A 74 5.53 -6.40 16.16
C VAL A 74 6.67 -6.10 17.14
N VAL A 75 6.99 -4.81 17.32
CA VAL A 75 7.98 -4.36 18.31
C VAL A 75 7.40 -4.47 19.71
N THR A 76 6.18 -3.98 19.93
CA THR A 76 5.57 -3.95 21.27
C THR A 76 5.11 -5.33 21.74
N ASP A 77 4.58 -6.14 20.84
CA ASP A 77 3.85 -7.37 21.20
C ASP A 77 4.78 -8.60 21.24
N TYR A 78 5.84 -8.59 20.42
CA TYR A 78 6.76 -9.72 20.29
C TYR A 78 8.23 -9.36 20.59
N GLY A 79 8.55 -8.08 20.83
CA GLY A 79 9.92 -7.65 21.13
C GLY A 79 10.87 -7.65 19.92
N PHE A 80 10.32 -7.62 18.71
CA PHE A 80 11.12 -7.54 17.49
C PHE A 80 11.79 -6.17 17.30
N GLU A 81 12.75 -6.11 16.39
CA GLU A 81 13.42 -4.88 16.03
C GLU A 81 12.66 -4.12 14.93
N ARG A 82 12.96 -2.83 14.77
CA ARG A 82 12.40 -2.00 13.69
C ARG A 82 12.68 -2.58 12.30
N ASP A 83 13.81 -3.27 12.15
CA ASP A 83 14.17 -3.95 10.91
C ASP A 83 13.18 -5.07 10.57
N ASP A 84 12.61 -5.76 11.56
CA ASP A 84 11.62 -6.83 11.36
C ASP A 84 10.27 -6.26 10.90
N ALA A 85 9.85 -5.12 11.44
CA ALA A 85 8.66 -4.42 10.98
C ALA A 85 8.77 -4.01 9.49
N GLU A 86 9.98 -3.63 9.02
CA GLU A 86 10.22 -3.36 7.60
C GLU A 86 9.99 -4.60 6.73
N LEU A 87 10.33 -5.80 7.23
CA LEU A 87 10.05 -7.06 6.53
C LEU A 87 8.56 -7.32 6.45
N VAL A 88 7.83 -7.16 7.56
CA VAL A 88 6.38 -7.39 7.62
C VAL A 88 5.64 -6.49 6.63
N VAL A 89 5.84 -5.16 6.66
CA VAL A 89 5.13 -4.25 5.74
C VAL A 89 5.53 -4.49 4.28
N THR A 90 6.80 -4.83 4.02
CA THR A 90 7.28 -5.09 2.66
C THR A 90 6.65 -6.36 2.10
N LEU A 91 6.68 -7.47 2.84
CA LEU A 91 6.08 -8.74 2.43
C LEU A 91 4.57 -8.62 2.23
N SER A 92 3.91 -7.91 3.14
CA SER A 92 2.48 -7.61 3.04
C SER A 92 2.17 -6.89 1.72
N ALA A 93 2.92 -5.83 1.40
CA ALA A 93 2.74 -5.10 0.14
C ALA A 93 3.06 -5.95 -1.10
N LEU A 94 4.11 -6.77 -1.08
CA LEU A 94 4.51 -7.63 -2.20
C LEU A 94 3.46 -8.70 -2.54
N LEU A 95 2.70 -9.16 -1.54
CA LEU A 95 1.83 -10.33 -1.66
C LEU A 95 0.33 -10.01 -1.58
N HIS A 96 -0.09 -8.83 -1.11
CA HIS A 96 -1.51 -8.55 -0.82
C HIS A 96 -2.47 -8.80 -1.99
N CYS A 97 -2.03 -8.53 -3.22
CA CYS A 97 -2.84 -8.64 -4.43
C CYS A 97 -2.54 -9.88 -5.30
N ILE A 98 -1.76 -10.87 -4.84
CA ILE A 98 -1.42 -12.03 -5.69
C ILE A 98 -2.63 -12.92 -6.00
N GLY A 99 -3.66 -12.92 -5.16
CA GLY A 99 -4.94 -13.60 -5.40
C GLY A 99 -5.71 -13.05 -6.59
N MET A 100 -5.40 -11.83 -7.06
CA MET A 100 -5.94 -11.30 -8.33
C MET A 100 -5.56 -12.17 -9.52
N SER A 101 -4.52 -13.01 -9.41
CA SER A 101 -4.15 -14.00 -10.43
C SER A 101 -5.19 -15.11 -10.57
N VAL A 102 -5.98 -15.36 -9.52
CA VAL A 102 -7.06 -16.35 -9.49
C VAL A 102 -8.39 -15.69 -9.85
N HIS A 103 -8.81 -14.69 -9.07
CA HIS A 103 -10.07 -13.97 -9.28
C HIS A 103 -10.07 -12.63 -8.53
N ARG A 104 -10.89 -11.67 -8.98
CA ARG A 104 -11.01 -10.36 -8.31
C ARG A 104 -11.80 -10.41 -7.01
N HIS A 105 -12.95 -11.07 -7.05
CA HIS A 105 -13.79 -11.24 -5.88
C HIS A 105 -13.12 -12.24 -4.94
N GLY A 106 -12.90 -11.85 -3.68
CA GLY A 106 -12.19 -12.64 -2.68
C GLY A 106 -10.68 -12.75 -2.93
N HIS A 107 -10.09 -11.83 -3.70
CA HIS A 107 -8.66 -11.89 -4.01
C HIS A 107 -7.79 -11.83 -2.76
N GLU A 108 -8.25 -11.18 -1.70
CA GLU A 108 -7.54 -11.13 -0.41
C GLU A 108 -7.46 -12.52 0.22
N ASP A 109 -8.57 -13.27 0.16
CA ASP A 109 -8.64 -14.63 0.70
C ASP A 109 -7.80 -15.61 -0.14
N PHE A 110 -7.81 -15.47 -1.48
CA PHE A 110 -6.90 -16.21 -2.36
C PHE A 110 -5.43 -15.86 -2.14
N SER A 111 -5.13 -14.60 -1.84
CA SER A 111 -3.77 -14.18 -1.49
C SER A 111 -3.28 -14.92 -0.25
N LEU A 112 -4.11 -15.20 0.76
CA LEU A 112 -3.69 -15.96 1.95
C LEU A 112 -3.18 -17.36 1.59
N PHE A 113 -3.94 -18.08 0.76
CA PHE A 113 -3.57 -19.45 0.34
C PHE A 113 -2.29 -19.50 -0.50
N LEU A 114 -2.06 -18.47 -1.33
CA LEU A 114 -0.85 -18.38 -2.15
C LEU A 114 0.36 -17.85 -1.34
N ALA A 115 0.12 -16.94 -0.40
CA ALA A 115 1.15 -16.22 0.33
C ALA A 115 1.80 -17.09 1.40
N GLU A 116 1.05 -17.89 2.19
CA GLU A 116 1.62 -18.67 3.29
C GLU A 116 2.81 -19.57 2.86
N PRO A 117 2.68 -20.46 1.85
CA PRO A 117 3.80 -21.29 1.43
C PRO A 117 4.93 -20.47 0.79
N LYS A 118 4.59 -19.39 0.09
CA LYS A 118 5.59 -18.49 -0.53
C LYS A 118 6.37 -17.72 0.54
N LEU A 119 5.74 -17.31 1.63
CA LEU A 119 6.39 -16.62 2.72
C LEU A 119 7.41 -17.52 3.41
N ARG A 120 7.09 -18.79 3.64
CA ARG A 120 8.05 -19.77 4.17
C ARG A 120 9.28 -19.91 3.27
N GLU A 121 9.09 -19.97 1.96
CA GLU A 121 10.18 -20.01 0.98
C GLU A 121 11.04 -18.73 1.01
N LEU A 122 10.41 -17.55 0.97
CA LEU A 122 11.11 -16.27 0.93
C LEU A 122 11.87 -15.96 2.23
N LEU A 123 11.35 -16.43 3.37
CA LEU A 123 11.91 -16.19 4.70
C LEU A 123 12.88 -17.27 5.17
N ASP A 124 13.08 -18.35 4.40
CA ASP A 124 13.96 -19.46 4.75
C ASP A 124 15.38 -19.00 5.15
N GLY A 125 15.82 -19.31 6.37
CA GLY A 125 17.13 -18.87 6.88
C GLY A 125 17.28 -17.35 7.11
N ILE A 126 16.18 -16.58 7.07
CA ILE A 126 16.08 -15.22 7.63
C ILE A 126 15.52 -15.29 9.05
N TYR A 127 14.51 -16.13 9.26
CA TYR A 127 13.92 -16.44 10.57
C TYR A 127 13.88 -17.95 10.81
N GLU A 128 13.85 -18.33 12.08
CA GLU A 128 13.57 -19.69 12.55
C GLU A 128 12.28 -19.68 13.38
N GLU A 129 11.73 -20.85 13.70
CA GLU A 129 10.57 -20.93 14.60
C GLU A 129 11.00 -20.56 16.05
N PRO A 130 10.17 -19.83 16.81
CA PRO A 130 8.79 -19.44 16.51
C PRO A 130 8.62 -18.12 15.72
N ASP A 131 9.69 -17.34 15.55
CA ASP A 131 9.63 -15.99 14.96
C ASP A 131 9.13 -16.03 13.50
N LEU A 132 9.49 -17.07 12.75
CA LEU A 132 8.99 -17.30 11.40
C LEU A 132 7.45 -17.36 11.37
N THR A 133 6.84 -18.12 12.28
CA THR A 133 5.38 -18.21 12.37
C THR A 133 4.74 -16.86 12.73
N VAL A 134 5.35 -16.09 13.62
CA VAL A 134 4.86 -14.75 13.99
C VAL A 134 4.88 -13.81 12.78
N VAL A 135 6.03 -13.68 12.10
CA VAL A 135 6.17 -12.80 10.92
C VAL A 135 5.18 -13.19 9.82
N ILE A 136 5.01 -14.49 9.55
CA ILE A 136 4.05 -14.96 8.55
C ILE A 136 2.62 -14.59 8.96
N SER A 137 2.26 -14.78 10.22
CA SER A 137 0.91 -14.49 10.72
C SER A 137 0.58 -13.00 10.61
N GLU A 138 1.51 -12.13 10.97
CA GLU A 138 1.37 -10.67 10.84
C GLU A 138 1.22 -10.23 9.39
N VAL A 139 2.01 -10.83 8.47
CA VAL A 139 1.86 -10.57 7.03
C VAL A 139 0.49 -11.02 6.51
N LEU A 140 0.05 -12.24 6.85
CA LEU A 140 -1.26 -12.75 6.41
C LEU A 140 -2.42 -11.92 6.98
N GLN A 141 -2.31 -11.47 8.23
CA GLN A 141 -3.28 -10.56 8.84
C GLN A 141 -3.34 -9.24 8.07
N ALA A 142 -2.19 -8.64 7.72
CA ALA A 142 -2.15 -7.43 6.91
C ALA A 142 -2.80 -7.66 5.54
N ILE A 143 -2.53 -8.79 4.88
CA ILE A 143 -3.13 -9.16 3.60
C ILE A 143 -4.65 -9.29 3.72
N THR A 144 -5.22 -9.92 4.73
CA THR A 144 -6.69 -9.98 4.80
C THR A 144 -7.32 -8.64 5.17
N SER A 145 -6.65 -7.86 6.03
CA SER A 145 -7.19 -6.59 6.55
C SER A 145 -7.08 -5.40 5.59
N HIS A 146 -6.36 -5.51 4.46
CA HIS A 146 -6.33 -4.43 3.47
C HIS A 146 -7.65 -4.28 2.69
N ARG A 147 -8.55 -5.28 2.73
CA ARG A 147 -9.86 -5.22 2.06
C ARG A 147 -10.70 -4.03 2.51
N SER A 148 -11.73 -3.66 1.75
CA SER A 148 -12.53 -2.44 2.01
C SER A 148 -13.18 -2.37 3.40
N ASP A 149 -13.64 -3.51 3.90
CA ASP A 149 -14.25 -3.71 5.22
C ASP A 149 -13.30 -4.36 6.23
N GLY A 150 -12.01 -4.46 5.89
CA GLY A 150 -10.99 -5.05 6.75
C GLY A 150 -10.84 -4.30 8.05
N GLN A 151 -10.44 -5.02 9.10
CA GLN A 151 -10.12 -4.46 10.41
C GLN A 151 -8.65 -4.80 10.71
N PRO A 152 -7.71 -3.88 10.43
CA PRO A 152 -6.33 -4.04 10.86
C PRO A 152 -6.24 -4.26 12.38
N LEU A 153 -5.51 -5.29 12.79
CA LEU A 153 -5.24 -5.56 14.21
C LEU A 153 -3.84 -5.10 14.62
N SER A 154 -2.93 -4.95 13.66
CA SER A 154 -1.59 -4.37 13.84
C SER A 154 -1.43 -3.03 13.11
N LEU A 155 -0.47 -2.23 13.57
CA LEU A 155 -0.11 -0.99 12.91
C LEU A 155 0.41 -1.25 11.48
N GLU A 156 1.14 -2.34 11.29
CA GLU A 156 1.67 -2.83 10.01
C GLU A 156 0.56 -3.11 9.00
N ALA A 157 -0.53 -3.77 9.44
CA ALA A 157 -1.71 -3.97 8.61
C ALA A 157 -2.41 -2.64 8.26
N GLY A 158 -2.46 -1.71 9.20
CA GLY A 158 -2.93 -0.34 8.98
C GLY A 158 -2.12 0.39 7.90
N ILE A 159 -0.79 0.27 7.98
CA ILE A 159 0.15 0.82 7.01
C ILE A 159 -0.10 0.24 5.63
N LEU A 160 -0.23 -1.09 5.48
CA LEU A 160 -0.54 -1.69 4.17
C LEU A 160 -1.86 -1.13 3.61
N ARG A 161 -2.92 -1.11 4.43
CA ARG A 161 -4.25 -0.66 4.00
C ARG A 161 -4.25 0.78 3.50
N VAL A 162 -3.55 1.67 4.19
CA VAL A 162 -3.42 3.08 3.79
C VAL A 162 -2.48 3.21 2.58
N ALA A 163 -1.37 2.46 2.55
CA ALA A 163 -0.43 2.50 1.43
C ALA A 163 -1.05 2.06 0.10
N ASP A 164 -1.88 1.01 0.12
CA ASP A 164 -2.69 0.57 -1.02
C ASP A 164 -3.61 1.69 -1.53
N ALA A 165 -4.29 2.37 -0.62
CA ALA A 165 -5.19 3.48 -0.96
C ALA A 165 -4.45 4.66 -1.61
N LEU A 166 -3.19 4.91 -1.23
CA LEU A 166 -2.38 6.03 -1.72
C LEU A 166 -1.83 5.82 -3.14
N ASP A 167 -1.96 4.64 -3.73
CA ASP A 167 -1.67 4.39 -5.14
C ASP A 167 -2.78 4.94 -6.06
N MET A 168 -3.12 6.22 -5.87
CA MET A 168 -4.24 6.92 -6.53
C MET A 168 -3.81 8.04 -7.50
N ALA A 169 -2.50 8.26 -7.70
CA ALA A 169 -1.98 9.35 -8.53
C ALA A 169 -2.20 9.13 -10.06
N GLU A 170 -2.26 10.24 -10.81
CA GLU A 170 -2.69 10.37 -12.21
C GLU A 170 -2.05 9.35 -13.16
N GLY A 171 -0.77 9.00 -12.94
CA GLY A 171 0.00 8.14 -13.85
C GLY A 171 -0.65 6.78 -14.15
N ARG A 172 -1.62 6.33 -13.35
CA ARG A 172 -2.24 4.99 -13.42
C ARG A 172 -3.70 4.99 -13.88
N SER A 173 -4.39 6.14 -13.85
CA SER A 173 -5.80 6.28 -14.26
C SER A 173 -6.00 6.59 -15.75
N ARG A 174 -4.90 6.78 -16.50
CA ARG A 174 -4.93 7.04 -17.95
C ARG A 174 -5.52 5.89 -18.77
N ILE A 175 -5.28 4.63 -18.40
CA ILE A 175 -5.68 3.48 -19.23
C ILE A 175 -7.21 3.35 -19.38
N PRO A 176 -8.03 3.42 -18.32
CA PRO A 176 -9.50 3.40 -18.47
C PRO A 176 -10.05 4.65 -19.18
N PHE A 177 -9.43 5.81 -18.94
CA PHE A 177 -9.84 7.09 -19.52
C PHE A 177 -9.61 7.13 -21.04
N GLU A 178 -8.45 6.67 -21.50
CA GLU A 178 -8.09 6.56 -22.93
C GLU A 178 -8.96 5.52 -23.67
N ARG A 179 -9.50 4.52 -22.97
CA ARG A 179 -10.45 3.54 -23.53
C ARG A 179 -11.91 4.05 -23.55
N GLY A 180 -12.15 5.32 -23.22
CA GLY A 180 -13.48 5.95 -23.30
C GLY A 180 -14.43 5.61 -22.17
N ARG A 181 -13.97 4.91 -21.11
CA ARG A 181 -14.78 4.67 -19.89
C ARG A 181 -14.53 5.77 -18.89
N VAL A 182 -15.26 6.87 -19.06
CA VAL A 182 -15.30 7.95 -18.06
C VAL A 182 -16.24 7.55 -16.93
N SER A 183 -15.67 7.06 -15.83
CA SER A 183 -16.35 6.89 -14.55
C SER A 183 -15.95 8.02 -13.59
N MET A 184 -16.75 8.25 -12.55
CA MET A 184 -16.39 9.21 -11.50
C MET A 184 -15.06 8.83 -10.82
N HIS A 185 -14.78 7.52 -10.69
CA HIS A 185 -13.51 7.00 -10.15
C HIS A 185 -12.30 7.28 -11.05
N SER A 186 -12.41 7.04 -12.35
CA SER A 186 -11.31 7.29 -13.28
C SER A 186 -11.05 8.79 -13.45
N LEU A 187 -12.11 9.62 -13.42
CA LEU A 187 -11.99 11.07 -13.47
C LEU A 187 -11.32 11.64 -12.21
N SER A 188 -11.77 11.24 -11.03
CA SER A 188 -11.21 11.73 -9.77
C SER A 188 -9.79 11.25 -9.53
N ALA A 189 -9.42 10.04 -9.98
CA ALA A 189 -8.03 9.57 -9.94
C ALA A 189 -7.13 10.33 -10.93
N ALA A 190 -7.65 10.75 -12.08
CA ALA A 190 -6.92 11.61 -13.02
C ALA A 190 -6.74 13.05 -12.52
N ALA A 191 -7.47 13.44 -11.46
CA ALA A 191 -7.35 14.74 -10.84
C ALA A 191 -6.26 14.82 -9.75
N ILE A 192 -5.60 13.71 -9.40
CA ILE A 192 -4.52 13.66 -8.41
C ILE A 192 -3.16 13.72 -9.12
N ASP A 193 -2.47 14.85 -9.08
CA ASP A 193 -1.16 15.00 -9.73
C ASP A 193 -0.06 14.27 -8.96
N GLU A 194 -0.02 14.48 -7.64
CA GLU A 194 1.05 13.98 -6.79
C GLU A 194 0.55 13.62 -5.39
N VAL A 195 1.11 12.53 -4.84
CA VAL A 195 0.94 12.15 -3.43
C VAL A 195 2.32 12.13 -2.79
N THR A 196 2.55 13.00 -1.82
CA THR A 196 3.81 13.05 -1.07
C THR A 196 3.58 12.67 0.40
N ILE A 197 4.61 12.05 0.97
CA ILE A 197 4.67 11.71 2.40
C ILE A 197 5.85 12.44 3.00
N LYS A 198 5.62 13.20 4.06
CA LYS A 198 6.62 14.05 4.74
C LYS A 198 6.36 14.12 6.25
N ASP A 199 7.22 14.83 6.96
CA ASP A 199 6.97 15.19 8.37
C ASP A 199 5.69 16.02 8.46
N GLY A 200 4.80 15.64 9.38
CA GLY A 200 3.64 16.45 9.70
C GLY A 200 3.95 17.55 10.70
N GLU A 201 3.07 18.54 10.72
CA GLU A 201 3.06 19.65 11.67
C GLU A 201 2.41 19.23 12.99
N SER A 202 1.27 18.53 12.92
CA SER A 202 0.49 18.13 14.09
C SER A 202 0.62 16.65 14.45
N ARG A 203 0.95 15.82 13.46
CA ARG A 203 1.07 14.37 13.58
C ARG A 203 2.37 13.88 12.92
N PRO A 204 2.93 12.71 13.32
CA PRO A 204 4.17 12.16 12.77
C PRO A 204 4.30 12.13 11.25
N VAL A 205 3.20 11.82 10.55
CA VAL A 205 3.16 11.64 9.09
C VAL A 205 2.18 12.65 8.49
N MET A 206 2.62 13.46 7.54
CA MET A 206 1.73 14.22 6.67
C MET A 206 1.69 13.58 5.28
N ILE A 207 0.47 13.29 4.83
CA ILE A 207 0.15 12.93 3.45
C ILE A 207 -0.34 14.19 2.76
N GLU A 208 0.42 14.67 1.80
CA GLU A 208 0.03 15.81 0.96
C GLU A 208 -0.39 15.32 -0.42
N ILE A 209 -1.56 15.78 -0.87
CA ILE A 209 -2.17 15.39 -2.13
C ILE A 209 -2.35 16.65 -2.97
N VAL A 210 -1.60 16.75 -4.06
CA VAL A 210 -1.70 17.84 -5.04
C VAL A 210 -2.68 17.42 -6.13
N MET A 211 -3.63 18.30 -6.43
CA MET A 211 -4.70 18.00 -7.38
C MET A 211 -4.81 19.07 -8.46
N ASN A 212 -5.08 18.65 -9.70
CA ASN A 212 -5.35 19.57 -10.80
C ASN A 212 -6.83 19.98 -10.89
N ASN A 213 -7.72 19.29 -10.17
CA ASN A 213 -9.16 19.58 -10.15
C ASN A 213 -9.84 19.14 -8.83
N SER A 214 -10.89 19.85 -8.43
CA SER A 214 -11.72 19.52 -7.24
C SER A 214 -12.31 18.11 -7.21
N SER A 215 -12.49 17.46 -8.36
CA SER A 215 -12.94 16.06 -8.45
C SER A 215 -12.00 15.07 -7.77
N GLY A 216 -10.73 15.42 -7.55
CA GLY A 216 -9.80 14.61 -6.76
C GLY A 216 -10.25 14.38 -5.32
N LEU A 217 -11.09 15.27 -4.76
CA LEU A 217 -11.67 15.12 -3.43
C LEU A 217 -12.51 13.83 -3.28
N PHE A 218 -13.07 13.29 -4.37
CA PHE A 218 -13.77 12.01 -4.32
C PHE A 218 -12.84 10.83 -4.01
N GLN A 219 -11.56 10.88 -4.42
CA GLN A 219 -10.56 9.88 -4.01
C GLN A 219 -10.17 10.07 -2.54
N VAL A 220 -9.95 11.32 -2.13
CA VAL A 220 -9.52 11.64 -0.77
C VAL A 220 -10.60 11.28 0.26
N ASP A 221 -11.84 11.74 0.07
CA ASP A 221 -12.94 11.48 1.02
C ASP A 221 -13.57 10.10 0.83
N GLY A 222 -13.67 9.59 -0.41
CA GLY A 222 -14.31 8.30 -0.69
C GLY A 222 -13.41 7.09 -0.45
N LEU A 223 -12.16 7.13 -0.91
CA LEU A 223 -11.23 5.99 -0.84
C LEU A 223 -10.30 6.08 0.37
N LEU A 224 -9.55 7.18 0.50
CA LEU A 224 -8.53 7.28 1.54
C LEU A 224 -9.13 7.35 2.94
N LYS A 225 -10.15 8.17 3.15
CA LYS A 225 -10.84 8.26 4.44
C LYS A 225 -11.37 6.92 4.92
N ALA A 226 -11.98 6.15 4.02
CA ALA A 226 -12.52 4.84 4.33
C ALA A 226 -11.42 3.81 4.67
N LYS A 227 -10.22 3.98 4.10
CA LYS A 227 -9.06 3.12 4.35
C LYS A 227 -8.26 3.52 5.59
N LEU A 228 -8.27 4.81 5.93
CA LEU A 228 -7.62 5.35 7.13
C LEU A 228 -8.46 5.15 8.39
N ARG A 229 -9.80 5.24 8.28
CA ARG A 229 -10.69 4.98 9.41
C ARG A 229 -10.67 3.50 9.81
N GLY A 230 -10.44 3.25 11.09
CA GLY A 230 -10.25 1.95 11.69
C GLY A 230 -8.90 1.30 11.36
N SER A 231 -7.91 2.06 10.86
CA SER A 231 -6.63 1.49 10.45
C SER A 231 -5.57 1.47 11.57
N GLY A 232 -5.78 2.20 12.66
CA GLY A 232 -4.79 2.43 13.70
C GLY A 232 -3.80 3.57 13.38
N LEU A 233 -3.85 4.15 12.17
CA LEU A 233 -2.98 5.26 11.76
C LEU A 233 -3.59 6.64 12.01
N GLU A 234 -4.86 6.70 12.39
CA GLU A 234 -5.60 7.93 12.65
C GLU A 234 -4.88 8.90 13.60
N PRO A 235 -4.27 8.44 14.71
CA PRO A 235 -3.54 9.33 15.63
C PRO A 235 -2.23 9.86 15.04
N TYR A 236 -1.69 9.20 14.00
CA TYR A 236 -0.31 9.41 13.54
C TYR A 236 -0.20 10.09 12.17
N VAL A 237 -1.29 10.13 11.42
CA VAL A 237 -1.34 10.65 10.05
C VAL A 237 -2.18 11.92 10.02
N GLU A 238 -1.76 12.95 9.30
CA GLU A 238 -2.63 14.03 8.85
C GLU A 238 -2.65 14.06 7.32
N VAL A 239 -3.81 14.40 6.73
CA VAL A 239 -3.98 14.43 5.28
C VAL A 239 -4.38 15.83 4.86
N ILE A 240 -3.59 16.41 3.95
CA ILE A 240 -3.84 17.72 3.36
C ILE A 240 -3.95 17.54 1.85
N ALA A 241 -5.08 17.95 1.28
CA ALA A 241 -5.27 18.00 -0.16
C ALA A 241 -5.43 19.46 -0.61
N HIS A 242 -4.77 19.85 -1.69
CA HIS A 242 -4.90 21.21 -2.24
C HIS A 242 -4.89 21.20 -3.77
N ILE A 243 -5.51 22.23 -4.34
CA ILE A 243 -5.64 22.36 -5.80
C ILE A 243 -4.57 23.33 -6.30
N ASP A 244 -3.64 22.84 -7.13
CA ASP A 244 -2.56 23.64 -7.71
C ASP A 244 -2.78 23.89 -9.22
N THR A 245 -3.88 24.59 -9.52
CA THR A 245 -4.18 25.04 -10.89
C THR A 245 -4.71 26.47 -10.93
N GLU A 246 -4.44 27.18 -12.01
CA GLU A 246 -5.03 28.48 -12.34
C GLU A 246 -6.32 28.35 -13.17
N ALA A 247 -6.61 27.16 -13.71
CA ALA A 247 -7.69 26.94 -14.66
C ALA A 247 -9.07 26.71 -14.00
N GLU A 248 -9.12 26.43 -12.70
CA GLU A 248 -10.36 26.18 -11.96
C GLU A 248 -10.59 27.25 -10.88
N LYS A 249 -11.86 27.65 -10.71
CA LYS A 249 -12.26 28.49 -9.57
C LYS A 249 -12.09 27.69 -8.28
N ARG A 250 -11.09 28.06 -7.47
CA ARG A 250 -10.75 27.41 -6.19
C ARG A 250 -11.84 27.62 -5.14
N LEU A 251 -12.89 26.80 -5.19
CA LEU A 251 -13.97 26.83 -4.20
C LEU A 251 -13.51 26.29 -2.84
N VAL A 252 -12.62 25.30 -2.84
CA VAL A 252 -11.98 24.72 -1.65
C VAL A 252 -10.47 24.64 -1.93
N PRO A 253 -9.69 25.68 -1.58
CA PRO A 253 -8.27 25.73 -1.92
C PRO A 253 -7.42 24.73 -1.11
N ILE A 254 -7.81 24.47 0.14
CA ILE A 254 -7.17 23.51 1.03
C ILE A 254 -8.26 22.69 1.69
N TYR A 255 -8.13 21.37 1.62
CA TYR A 255 -8.99 20.41 2.28
C TYR A 255 -8.15 19.61 3.28
N ARG A 256 -8.57 19.63 4.54
CA ARG A 256 -7.99 18.79 5.61
C ARG A 256 -8.96 17.66 5.88
N LEU A 257 -8.47 16.43 5.83
CA LEU A 257 -9.32 15.26 6.06
C LEU A 257 -9.62 15.13 7.55
N GLU A 258 -10.90 15.24 7.91
CA GLU A 258 -11.41 14.95 9.26
C GLU A 258 -12.03 13.54 9.29
N TYR A 259 -11.71 12.77 10.33
CA TYR A 259 -12.16 11.40 10.55
C TYR A 259 -12.29 11.06 12.03
#